data_AF-A0A428Q9D3-F1
#
_entry.id   AF-A0A428Q9D3-F1
#
_cell.length_a   1.000
_cell.length_b   1.000
_cell.length_c   1.000
_cell.angle_alpha   90.00
_cell.angle_beta   90.00
_cell.angle_gamma   90.00
#
_symmetry.space_group_name_H-M   'P 1'
#
loop_
_entity.id
_entity.type
_entity.pdbx_description
1 polymer ?
#
loop_
_entity_poly.entity_id
_entity_poly.type
_entity_poly.pdbx_seq_one_letter_code
_entity_poly.pdbx_strand_id
1 'polypeptide(L)'
;MSDDVAMQDATSEEETQRLVDIVNNDSDVKESRAARTPVLKPGDLTTQEKMALIDLVILFASLQEPEPTQGEEAQTYHAFLHKVFTRWKSDKEENEPPLLDTREFPNVSVQAGVLDEDYIEHHQADHRGARLAGAPVFLDFFLRPETDICMEWINDEPWHDEIFGGEARPLENGWGFLWRDKNGQPVSRGDVTLTDDFDNITDAKVAVILKYDQDKLLRVAKYNHELVITAARRRIRKWASDGTESTPRVDEDDLVDAVDVDYETTLASDCAEDWFKRAERLVTRLRAASS
;
A
#
# COMPACT_ATOMS: atom_id res chain seq x y z
N MET A 1 -0.14 -26.51 -15.40
CA MET A 1 -0.91 -26.36 -14.15
C MET A 1 -0.46 -27.29 -13.03
N SER A 2 -0.10 -28.57 -13.27
CA SER A 2 0.45 -29.42 -12.19
C SER A 2 1.96 -29.27 -11.98
N ASP A 3 2.71 -28.83 -13.00
CA ASP A 3 4.18 -28.71 -12.94
C ASP A 3 4.66 -27.37 -12.35
N ASP A 4 3.87 -26.30 -12.43
CA ASP A 4 4.26 -24.97 -11.91
C ASP A 4 4.20 -24.90 -10.38
N VAL A 5 3.19 -25.55 -9.77
CA VAL A 5 3.02 -25.59 -8.31
C VAL A 5 4.17 -26.38 -7.66
N ALA A 6 4.54 -27.52 -8.25
CA ALA A 6 5.65 -28.33 -7.75
C ALA A 6 7.02 -27.61 -7.84
N MET A 7 7.17 -26.66 -8.75
CA MET A 7 8.40 -25.88 -8.94
C MET A 7 8.51 -24.71 -7.95
N GLN A 8 7.39 -24.10 -7.58
CA GLN A 8 7.31 -23.08 -6.53
C GLN A 8 7.54 -23.67 -5.13
N ASP A 9 7.01 -24.86 -4.86
CA ASP A 9 7.21 -25.52 -3.57
C ASP A 9 8.68 -25.92 -3.35
N ALA A 10 9.35 -26.42 -4.38
CA ALA A 10 10.76 -26.82 -4.30
C ALA A 10 11.72 -25.63 -4.10
N THR A 11 11.40 -24.46 -4.67
CA THR A 11 12.21 -23.24 -4.53
C THR A 11 12.10 -22.66 -3.12
N SER A 12 10.90 -22.66 -2.54
CA SER A 12 10.66 -22.24 -1.15
C SER A 12 11.40 -23.10 -0.11
N GLU A 13 11.48 -24.42 -0.32
CA GLU A 13 12.21 -25.32 0.59
C GLU A 13 13.73 -25.08 0.54
N GLU A 14 14.31 -24.88 -0.65
CA GLU A 14 15.73 -24.55 -0.80
C GLU A 14 16.09 -23.21 -0.15
N GLU A 15 15.26 -22.18 -0.33
CA GLU A 15 15.44 -20.86 0.28
C GLU A 15 15.40 -20.94 1.80
N THR A 16 14.42 -21.68 2.34
CA THR A 16 14.29 -21.93 3.77
C THR A 16 15.55 -22.61 4.32
N GLN A 17 16.06 -23.64 3.64
CA GLN A 17 17.26 -24.34 4.08
C GLN A 17 18.50 -23.44 4.06
N ARG A 18 18.65 -22.57 3.06
CA ARG A 18 19.76 -21.59 3.02
C ARG A 18 19.69 -20.60 4.16
N LEU A 19 18.50 -20.10 4.50
CA LEU A 19 18.31 -19.23 5.66
C LEU A 19 18.62 -19.94 6.97
N VAL A 20 18.22 -21.21 7.11
CA VAL A 20 18.61 -22.06 8.25
C VAL A 20 20.14 -22.16 8.35
N ASP A 21 20.84 -22.39 7.25
CA ASP A 21 22.30 -22.45 7.24
C ASP A 21 22.92 -21.09 7.63
N ILE A 22 22.37 -19.97 7.15
CA ILE A 22 22.81 -18.62 7.52
C ILE A 22 22.67 -18.40 9.03
N VAL A 23 21.50 -18.72 9.62
CA VAL A 23 21.25 -18.52 11.05
C VAL A 23 22.12 -19.45 11.90
N ASN A 24 22.35 -20.70 11.48
CA ASN A 24 23.22 -21.63 12.20
C ASN A 24 24.68 -21.17 12.23
N ASN A 25 25.12 -20.45 11.20
CA ASN A 25 26.47 -19.90 11.10
C ASN A 25 26.61 -18.50 11.70
N ASP A 26 25.51 -17.90 12.19
CA ASP A 26 25.54 -16.59 12.83
C ASP A 26 26.20 -16.67 14.22
N SER A 27 27.35 -16.02 14.34
CA SER A 27 28.13 -15.95 15.59
C SER A 27 27.67 -14.85 16.55
N ASP A 28 26.87 -13.87 16.09
CA ASP A 28 26.29 -12.83 16.95
C ASP A 28 25.03 -13.37 17.61
N VAL A 29 25.18 -14.32 18.52
CA VAL A 29 24.08 -14.95 19.26
C VAL A 29 24.41 -15.05 20.74
N LYS A 30 23.36 -15.08 21.55
CA LYS A 30 23.46 -15.32 22.99
C LYS A 30 23.18 -16.79 23.29
N GLU A 31 23.99 -17.42 24.14
CA GLU A 31 23.77 -18.84 24.51
C GLU A 31 22.45 -19.03 25.28
N SER A 32 22.19 -18.16 26.26
CA SER A 32 20.96 -18.18 27.04
C SER A 32 20.70 -16.84 27.74
N ARG A 33 19.46 -16.67 28.18
CA ARG A 33 18.95 -15.46 28.82
C ARG A 33 17.96 -15.83 29.92
N ALA A 34 18.07 -15.19 31.08
CA ALA A 34 17.10 -15.34 32.16
C ALA A 34 15.79 -14.62 31.83
N ALA A 35 14.67 -15.09 32.40
CA ALA A 35 13.38 -14.43 32.31
C ALA A 35 13.46 -12.95 32.68
N ARG A 36 12.65 -12.12 32.02
CA ARG A 36 12.58 -10.65 32.19
C ARG A 36 13.88 -9.90 31.91
N THR A 37 14.76 -10.47 31.10
CA THR A 37 15.96 -9.77 30.62
C THR A 37 15.66 -9.14 29.26
N PRO A 38 15.80 -7.81 29.12
CA PRO A 38 15.57 -7.15 27.84
C PRO A 38 16.55 -7.61 26.76
N VAL A 39 16.02 -7.83 25.56
CA VAL A 39 16.72 -7.93 24.27
C VAL A 39 16.81 -6.52 23.69
N LEU A 40 18.04 -6.04 23.45
CA LEU A 40 18.32 -4.67 23.00
C LEU A 40 18.87 -4.61 21.57
N LYS A 41 19.44 -5.71 21.08
CA LYS A 41 20.07 -5.81 19.76
C LYS A 41 19.99 -7.25 19.23
N PRO A 42 20.25 -7.49 17.93
CA PRO A 42 20.20 -8.83 17.34
C PRO A 42 21.03 -9.89 18.09
N GLY A 43 22.24 -9.53 18.52
CA GLY A 43 23.13 -10.42 19.29
C GLY A 43 22.64 -10.84 20.68
N ASP A 44 21.56 -10.26 21.18
CA ASP A 44 20.95 -10.69 22.45
C ASP A 44 19.97 -11.86 22.27
N LEU A 45 19.66 -12.23 21.02
CA LEU A 45 18.83 -13.39 20.66
C LEU A 45 19.65 -14.67 20.64
N THR A 46 19.03 -15.78 20.99
CA THR A 46 19.64 -17.11 20.82
C THR A 46 19.51 -17.61 19.38
N THR A 47 20.28 -18.64 19.01
CA THR A 47 20.14 -19.29 17.69
C THR A 47 18.72 -19.79 17.46
N GLN A 48 18.09 -20.42 18.47
CA GLN A 48 16.73 -20.93 18.35
C GLN A 48 15.69 -19.81 18.19
N GLU A 49 15.90 -18.67 18.86
CA GLU A 49 15.04 -17.49 18.70
C GLU A 49 15.16 -16.90 17.29
N LYS A 50 16.38 -16.87 16.73
CA LYS A 50 16.58 -16.46 15.33
C LYS A 50 15.98 -17.44 14.33
N MET A 51 16.05 -18.75 14.59
CA MET A 51 15.38 -19.77 13.78
C MET A 51 13.87 -19.57 13.75
N ALA A 52 13.28 -19.23 14.91
CA ALA A 52 11.85 -18.93 15.05
C ALA A 52 11.41 -17.59 14.40
N LEU A 53 12.31 -16.91 13.67
CA LEU A 53 12.00 -15.73 12.86
C LEU A 53 12.21 -15.98 11.34
N ILE A 54 12.64 -17.17 10.92
CA ILE A 54 12.94 -17.45 9.50
C ILE A 54 11.71 -17.27 8.61
N ASP A 55 10.53 -17.67 9.07
CA ASP A 55 9.25 -17.44 8.39
C ASP A 55 9.03 -15.96 8.10
N LEU A 56 9.29 -15.08 9.07
CA LEU A 56 9.18 -13.63 8.91
C LEU A 56 10.29 -13.06 8.00
N VAL A 57 11.47 -13.68 7.96
CA VAL A 57 12.55 -13.28 7.04
C VAL A 57 12.17 -13.60 5.60
N ILE A 58 11.55 -14.76 5.35
CA ILE A 58 11.05 -15.15 4.02
C ILE A 58 9.98 -14.17 3.56
N LEU A 59 8.98 -13.88 4.41
CA LEU A 59 7.95 -12.87 4.12
C LEU A 59 8.56 -11.48 3.90
N PHE A 60 9.57 -11.10 4.68
CA PHE A 60 10.26 -9.83 4.46
C PHE A 60 11.03 -9.79 3.13
N ALA A 61 11.57 -10.93 2.68
CA ALA A 61 12.28 -11.06 1.42
C ALA A 61 11.32 -10.91 0.22
N SER A 62 10.15 -11.55 0.28
CA SER A 62 9.14 -11.47 -0.79
C SER A 62 8.52 -10.08 -0.94
N LEU A 63 8.68 -9.20 0.05
CA LEU A 63 8.21 -7.82 0.00
C LEU A 63 9.20 -6.84 -0.67
N GLN A 64 10.38 -7.29 -1.07
CA GLN A 64 11.38 -6.44 -1.71
C GLN A 64 11.27 -6.49 -3.25
N GLU A 65 11.26 -5.32 -3.89
CA GLU A 65 11.36 -5.20 -5.35
C GLU A 65 12.72 -4.61 -5.78
N PRO A 66 13.45 -5.26 -6.71
CA PRO A 66 13.22 -6.63 -7.20
C PRO A 66 13.46 -7.66 -6.09
N GLU A 67 12.89 -8.86 -6.26
CA GLU A 67 13.18 -9.97 -5.35
C GLU A 67 14.69 -10.19 -5.22
N PRO A 68 15.20 -10.49 -4.01
CA PRO A 68 16.63 -10.69 -3.80
C PRO A 68 17.13 -11.82 -4.69
N THR A 69 18.28 -11.59 -5.33
CA THR A 69 18.91 -12.61 -6.16
C THR A 69 19.52 -13.70 -5.27
N GLN A 70 19.63 -14.91 -5.82
CA GLN A 70 20.31 -16.02 -5.15
C GLN A 70 21.71 -15.60 -4.69
N GLY A 71 22.00 -15.72 -3.40
CA GLY A 71 23.22 -15.25 -2.75
C GLY A 71 23.06 -13.98 -1.91
N GLU A 72 21.91 -13.30 -1.98
CA GLU A 72 21.60 -12.11 -1.17
C GLU A 72 20.85 -12.44 0.12
N GLU A 73 20.53 -13.70 0.39
CA GLU A 73 19.73 -14.15 1.54
C GLU A 73 20.34 -13.68 2.88
N ALA A 74 21.67 -13.70 3.00
CA ALA A 74 22.36 -13.22 4.21
C ALA A 74 22.20 -11.71 4.40
N GLN A 75 22.19 -10.93 3.32
CA GLN A 75 21.96 -9.49 3.39
C GLN A 75 20.51 -9.19 3.79
N THR A 76 19.55 -9.91 3.22
CA THR A 76 18.13 -9.81 3.56
C THR A 76 17.88 -10.15 5.03
N TYR A 77 18.47 -11.23 5.52
CA TYR A 77 18.43 -11.61 6.93
C TYR A 77 18.95 -10.49 7.86
N HIS A 78 20.12 -9.93 7.56
CA HIS A 78 20.67 -8.84 8.36
C HIS A 78 19.86 -7.53 8.25
N ALA A 79 19.33 -7.21 7.06
CA ALA A 79 18.46 -6.06 6.84
C ALA A 79 17.16 -6.18 7.65
N PHE A 80 16.55 -7.37 7.66
CA PHE A 80 15.39 -7.68 8.49
C PHE A 80 15.69 -7.44 9.97
N LEU A 81 16.75 -8.06 10.52
CA LEU A 81 17.12 -7.88 11.93
C LEU A 81 17.41 -6.41 12.25
N HIS A 82 18.13 -5.71 11.37
CA HIS A 82 18.39 -4.29 11.55
C HIS A 82 17.08 -3.49 11.65
N LYS A 83 16.09 -3.75 10.79
CA LYS A 83 14.77 -3.10 10.83
C LYS A 83 14.01 -3.42 12.11
N VAL A 84 14.00 -4.68 12.55
CA VAL A 84 13.37 -5.11 13.81
C VAL A 84 13.92 -4.31 15.00
N PHE A 85 15.23 -4.14 15.10
CA PHE A 85 15.87 -3.43 16.22
C PHE A 85 16.05 -1.91 16.02
N THR A 86 15.73 -1.37 14.83
CA THR A 86 15.85 0.07 14.58
C THR A 86 14.93 0.85 15.51
N ARG A 87 15.54 1.64 16.41
CA ARG A 87 14.85 2.47 17.42
C ARG A 87 13.90 1.67 18.34
N TRP A 88 14.10 0.36 18.48
CA TRP A 88 13.26 -0.51 19.28
C TRP A 88 14.08 -1.40 20.21
N LYS A 89 13.48 -1.75 21.35
CA LYS A 89 13.99 -2.71 22.33
C LYS A 89 12.80 -3.35 23.05
N SER A 90 12.98 -4.57 23.55
CA SER A 90 11.90 -5.40 24.09
C SER A 90 11.22 -4.91 25.38
N ASP A 91 11.80 -3.93 26.08
CA ASP A 91 11.20 -3.33 27.28
C ASP A 91 10.23 -2.17 26.97
N LYS A 92 10.11 -1.77 25.70
CA LYS A 92 9.09 -0.79 25.26
C LYS A 92 7.70 -1.41 25.32
N GLU A 93 6.65 -0.58 25.40
CA GLU A 93 5.25 -1.03 25.35
C GLU A 93 4.90 -1.74 24.03
N GLU A 94 3.76 -2.43 24.06
CA GLU A 94 3.34 -3.33 22.99
C GLU A 94 3.17 -2.52 21.70
N ASN A 95 3.72 -3.03 20.59
CA ASN A 95 3.39 -2.43 19.31
C ASN A 95 2.01 -2.99 18.96
N GLU A 96 1.00 -2.13 18.98
CA GLU A 96 -0.26 -2.44 18.32
C GLU A 96 0.03 -2.84 16.87
N PRO A 97 -0.70 -3.82 16.31
CA PRO A 97 -0.62 -4.11 14.89
C PRO A 97 -0.73 -2.81 14.09
N PRO A 98 0.11 -2.60 13.07
CA PRO A 98 -0.01 -1.41 12.25
C PRO A 98 -1.42 -1.36 11.65
N LEU A 99 -1.93 -0.15 11.47
CA LEU A 99 -3.14 0.07 10.69
C LEU A 99 -2.71 0.46 9.29
N LEU A 100 -3.44 -0.03 8.28
CA LEU A 100 -3.24 0.45 6.92
C LEU A 100 -3.65 1.92 6.88
N ASP A 101 -2.69 2.80 6.59
CA ASP A 101 -2.93 4.24 6.48
C ASP A 101 -4.09 4.50 5.53
N THR A 102 -5.04 5.37 5.91
CA THR A 102 -6.12 5.78 5.01
C THR A 102 -5.58 6.57 3.83
N ARG A 103 -6.26 6.48 2.68
CA ARG A 103 -5.91 7.27 1.50
C ARG A 103 -6.12 8.75 1.80
N GLU A 104 -5.11 9.58 1.54
CA GLU A 104 -5.19 11.03 1.76
C GLU A 104 -5.20 11.79 0.43
N PHE A 105 -6.19 12.67 0.25
CA PHE A 105 -6.12 13.73 -0.75
C PHE A 105 -5.07 14.76 -0.30
N PRO A 106 -4.17 15.25 -1.17
CA PRO A 106 -4.14 15.09 -2.64
C PRO A 106 -3.16 14.01 -3.16
N ASN A 107 -2.65 13.12 -2.33
CA ASN A 107 -1.51 12.22 -2.69
C ASN A 107 -1.80 11.33 -3.90
N VAL A 108 -3.08 11.07 -4.15
CA VAL A 108 -3.64 10.18 -5.18
C VAL A 108 -4.33 10.90 -6.33
N SER A 109 -4.34 12.24 -6.30
CA SER A 109 -5.03 13.03 -7.32
C SER A 109 -4.04 13.73 -8.23
N VAL A 110 -4.42 13.94 -9.48
CA VAL A 110 -3.61 14.62 -10.49
C VAL A 110 -4.17 16.02 -10.70
N GLN A 111 -3.32 17.06 -10.65
CA GLN A 111 -3.74 18.38 -11.10
C GLN A 111 -3.96 18.32 -12.62
N ALA A 112 -5.21 18.21 -13.02
CA ALA A 112 -5.59 17.94 -14.41
C ALA A 112 -6.12 19.19 -15.12
N GLY A 113 -6.45 20.26 -14.39
CA GLY A 113 -7.02 21.45 -14.98
C GLY A 113 -7.01 22.67 -14.06
N VAL A 114 -7.69 23.70 -14.54
CA VAL A 114 -8.00 24.93 -13.80
C VAL A 114 -9.46 25.29 -14.00
N LEU A 115 -10.02 26.10 -13.09
CA LEU A 115 -11.38 26.61 -13.23
C LEU A 115 -11.49 27.64 -14.36
N ASP A 116 -12.55 27.53 -15.16
CA ASP A 116 -12.81 28.43 -16.30
C ASP A 116 -13.30 29.80 -15.85
N GLU A 117 -14.18 29.82 -14.86
CA GLU A 117 -14.83 31.01 -14.34
C GLU A 117 -14.75 31.05 -12.82
N ASP A 118 -15.04 32.22 -12.24
CA ASP A 118 -15.20 32.34 -10.80
C ASP A 118 -16.40 31.49 -10.38
N TYR A 119 -16.14 30.45 -9.60
CA TYR A 119 -17.16 29.54 -9.13
C TYR A 119 -17.85 30.13 -7.90
N ILE A 120 -19.08 30.61 -8.12
CA ILE A 120 -19.95 31.14 -7.08
C ILE A 120 -20.83 29.99 -6.60
N GLU A 121 -20.51 29.41 -5.45
CA GLU A 121 -21.39 28.43 -4.80
C GLU A 121 -22.75 29.07 -4.51
N HIS A 122 -23.79 28.62 -5.21
CA HIS A 122 -25.14 29.16 -5.02
C HIS A 122 -25.79 28.74 -3.69
N HIS A 123 -25.17 27.83 -2.92
CA HIS A 123 -25.87 27.11 -1.85
C HIS A 123 -25.25 27.10 -0.44
N GLN A 124 -24.06 27.64 -0.16
CA GLN A 124 -23.53 27.63 1.22
C GLN A 124 -22.88 28.95 1.64
N ALA A 125 -23.47 29.59 2.64
CA ALA A 125 -23.14 30.94 3.10
C ALA A 125 -21.86 31.05 3.96
N ASP A 126 -21.07 29.98 4.09
CA ASP A 126 -19.99 29.94 5.10
C ASP A 126 -18.67 29.28 4.64
N HIS A 127 -18.45 29.13 3.33
CA HIS A 127 -17.20 28.50 2.84
C HIS A 127 -16.12 29.48 2.40
N ARG A 128 -14.94 29.20 2.97
CA ARG A 128 -13.72 30.00 2.96
C ARG A 128 -13.08 29.97 1.58
N GLY A 129 -13.10 31.12 0.93
CA GLY A 129 -12.29 31.43 -0.25
C GLY A 129 -13.07 31.18 -1.53
N ALA A 130 -13.42 32.26 -2.23
CA ALA A 130 -13.95 32.19 -3.58
C ALA A 130 -13.00 31.35 -4.45
N ARG A 131 -13.55 30.34 -5.12
CA ARG A 131 -12.88 29.58 -6.16
C ARG A 131 -12.78 30.47 -7.38
N LEU A 132 -11.62 31.07 -7.61
CA LEU A 132 -11.40 32.01 -8.70
C LEU A 132 -11.06 31.27 -10.00
N ALA A 133 -11.39 31.88 -11.13
CA ALA A 133 -10.92 31.45 -12.43
C ALA A 133 -9.38 31.27 -12.42
N GLY A 134 -8.91 30.19 -13.03
CA GLY A 134 -7.50 29.80 -13.01
C GLY A 134 -7.04 29.05 -11.76
N ALA A 135 -7.89 28.86 -10.74
CA ALA A 135 -7.55 28.02 -9.59
C ALA A 135 -7.38 26.56 -10.01
N PRO A 136 -6.40 25.81 -9.42
CA PRO A 136 -6.11 24.45 -9.82
C PRO A 136 -7.26 23.50 -9.45
N VAL A 137 -7.54 22.57 -10.36
CA VAL A 137 -8.50 21.49 -10.20
C VAL A 137 -7.78 20.16 -10.36
N PHE A 138 -8.11 19.23 -9.48
CA PHE A 138 -7.53 17.91 -9.36
C PHE A 138 -8.55 16.87 -9.80
N LEU A 139 -8.09 15.90 -10.59
CA LEU A 139 -8.84 14.68 -10.90
C LEU A 139 -8.41 13.60 -9.91
N ASP A 140 -9.38 12.98 -9.26
CA ASP A 140 -9.23 11.88 -8.31
C ASP A 140 -9.87 10.60 -8.84
N PHE A 141 -9.39 9.45 -8.38
CA PHE A 141 -9.95 8.12 -8.66
C PHE A 141 -10.28 7.43 -7.34
N PHE A 142 -11.35 6.64 -7.28
CA PHE A 142 -11.72 5.93 -6.05
C PHE A 142 -12.30 4.54 -6.33
N LEU A 143 -12.07 3.60 -5.41
CA LEU A 143 -12.63 2.23 -5.39
C LEU A 143 -13.58 2.04 -4.19
N ARG A 144 -14.55 1.12 -4.26
CA ARG A 144 -15.30 0.64 -3.10
C ARG A 144 -14.41 -0.25 -2.22
N PRO A 145 -14.54 -0.21 -0.87
CA PRO A 145 -15.49 0.57 -0.08
C PRO A 145 -15.04 2.00 0.26
N GLU A 146 -13.92 2.49 -0.27
CA GLU A 146 -13.43 3.86 0.03
C GLU A 146 -14.48 4.96 -0.31
N THR A 147 -15.48 4.62 -1.13
CA THR A 147 -16.63 5.47 -1.45
C THR A 147 -17.50 5.81 -0.26
N ASP A 148 -17.70 4.90 0.70
CA ASP A 148 -18.79 5.04 1.68
C ASP A 148 -18.58 6.27 2.57
N ILE A 149 -17.32 6.68 2.79
CA ILE A 149 -16.94 7.91 3.50
C ILE A 149 -17.23 9.17 2.66
N CYS A 150 -17.02 9.11 1.34
CA CYS A 150 -17.34 10.25 0.46
C CYS A 150 -18.85 10.45 0.31
N MET A 151 -19.64 9.38 0.38
CA MET A 151 -21.09 9.42 0.17
C MET A 151 -21.84 10.07 1.34
N GLU A 152 -21.32 10.00 2.57
CA GLU A 152 -21.95 10.63 3.75
C GLU A 152 -22.14 12.15 3.59
N TRP A 153 -21.29 12.80 2.80
CA TRP A 153 -21.33 14.24 2.53
C TRP A 153 -22.26 14.61 1.36
N ILE A 154 -22.75 13.63 0.60
CA ILE A 154 -23.32 13.82 -0.75
C ILE A 154 -24.77 13.28 -0.84
N ASN A 155 -25.31 12.73 0.25
CA ASN A 155 -26.62 12.06 0.26
C ASN A 155 -27.85 12.95 -0.11
N ASP A 156 -27.71 14.28 -0.14
CA ASP A 156 -28.82 15.21 -0.38
C ASP A 156 -28.87 15.81 -1.78
N GLU A 157 -27.90 15.57 -2.67
CA GLU A 157 -27.90 16.12 -4.04
C GLU A 157 -28.02 15.05 -5.13
N PRO A 158 -28.88 15.27 -6.15
CA PRO A 158 -29.00 14.36 -7.29
C PRO A 158 -27.66 14.34 -8.05
N TRP A 159 -27.04 13.17 -8.06
CA TRP A 159 -25.84 12.80 -8.81
C TRP A 159 -25.89 13.33 -10.26
N HIS A 160 -25.30 14.49 -10.51
CA HIS A 160 -25.10 14.99 -11.86
C HIS A 160 -23.84 14.35 -12.44
N ASP A 161 -23.97 13.69 -13.59
CA ASP A 161 -22.87 13.07 -14.35
C ASP A 161 -21.69 14.03 -14.55
N GLU A 162 -21.96 15.33 -14.52
CA GLU A 162 -20.99 16.42 -14.65
C GLU A 162 -19.93 16.43 -13.54
N ILE A 163 -20.25 16.04 -12.30
CA ILE A 163 -19.27 15.99 -11.18
C ILE A 163 -18.31 14.80 -11.32
N PHE A 164 -18.77 13.69 -11.91
CA PHE A 164 -18.01 12.44 -12.05
C PHE A 164 -17.29 12.31 -13.40
N GLY A 165 -16.99 13.42 -14.07
CA GLY A 165 -16.28 13.39 -15.34
C GLY A 165 -17.11 12.88 -16.53
N GLY A 166 -18.44 13.04 -16.46
CA GLY A 166 -19.35 12.95 -17.59
C GLY A 166 -19.77 11.55 -18.04
N GLU A 167 -19.36 10.50 -17.33
CA GLU A 167 -19.74 9.11 -17.64
C GLU A 167 -20.57 8.53 -16.50
N ALA A 168 -21.86 8.31 -16.79
CA ALA A 168 -22.87 7.96 -15.83
C ALA A 168 -22.63 6.63 -15.09
N ARG A 169 -22.91 6.68 -13.79
CA ARG A 169 -22.99 5.62 -12.75
C ARG A 169 -21.67 5.05 -12.20
N PRO A 170 -21.00 5.81 -11.32
CA PRO A 170 -19.92 5.32 -10.44
C PRO A 170 -20.30 4.14 -9.53
N LEU A 171 -21.60 3.82 -9.41
CA LEU A 171 -22.11 2.95 -8.35
C LEU A 171 -22.35 1.49 -8.79
N GLU A 172 -22.41 1.20 -10.09
CA GLU A 172 -22.66 -0.18 -10.56
C GLU A 172 -21.38 -1.04 -10.55
N ASN A 173 -20.22 -0.42 -10.83
CA ASN A 173 -18.93 -1.14 -10.95
C ASN A 173 -18.00 -0.92 -9.75
N GLY A 174 -18.42 -0.15 -8.75
CA GLY A 174 -17.67 0.06 -7.51
C GLY A 174 -16.43 0.97 -7.65
N TRP A 175 -16.35 1.82 -8.67
CA TRP A 175 -15.27 2.78 -8.85
C TRP A 175 -15.69 4.01 -9.64
N GLY A 176 -14.94 5.11 -9.55
CA GLY A 176 -15.24 6.34 -10.31
C GLY A 176 -14.16 7.41 -10.29
N PHE A 177 -14.39 8.47 -11.06
CA PHE A 177 -13.55 9.67 -11.12
C PHE A 177 -14.25 10.85 -10.46
N LEU A 178 -13.51 11.72 -9.79
CA LEU A 178 -14.08 12.90 -9.14
C LEU A 178 -13.17 14.12 -9.33
N TRP A 179 -13.75 15.21 -9.82
CA TRP A 179 -13.04 16.48 -9.91
C TRP A 179 -13.15 17.21 -8.58
N ARG A 180 -12.03 17.71 -8.08
CA ARG A 180 -11.93 18.40 -6.79
C ARG A 180 -11.09 19.67 -6.90
N ASP A 181 -11.44 20.69 -6.12
CA ASP A 181 -10.57 21.84 -5.92
C ASP A 181 -9.39 21.49 -4.99
N LYS A 182 -8.50 22.45 -4.75
CA LYS A 182 -7.35 22.30 -3.83
C LYS A 182 -7.73 21.97 -2.37
N ASN A 183 -8.98 22.20 -1.98
CA ASN A 183 -9.50 21.92 -0.64
C ASN A 183 -10.23 20.57 -0.59
N GLY A 184 -10.20 19.79 -1.68
CA GLY A 184 -10.89 18.52 -1.79
C GLY A 184 -12.39 18.63 -2.09
N GLN A 185 -12.90 19.84 -2.34
CA GLN A 185 -14.32 20.04 -2.61
C GLN A 185 -14.67 19.69 -4.05
N PRO A 186 -15.81 19.01 -4.32
CA PRO A 186 -16.20 18.65 -5.68
C PRO A 186 -16.31 19.83 -6.64
N VAL A 187 -15.93 19.64 -7.90
CA VAL A 187 -16.03 20.60 -9.01
C VAL A 187 -16.78 19.94 -10.18
N SER A 188 -17.61 20.68 -10.92
CA SER A 188 -18.21 20.15 -12.14
C SER A 188 -17.16 20.07 -13.24
N ARG A 189 -17.12 18.96 -14.00
CA ARG A 189 -16.25 18.83 -15.17
C ARG A 189 -16.47 19.95 -16.17
N GLY A 190 -17.70 20.46 -16.30
CA GLY A 190 -18.03 21.56 -17.22
C GLY A 190 -17.26 22.85 -16.95
N ASP A 191 -16.79 23.04 -15.71
CA ASP A 191 -16.10 24.25 -15.25
C ASP A 191 -14.58 24.13 -15.32
N VAL A 192 -14.05 23.08 -15.98
CA VAL A 192 -12.62 22.75 -15.96
C VAL A 192 -12.01 22.77 -17.36
N THR A 193 -11.04 23.67 -17.56
CA THR A 193 -10.09 23.61 -18.67
C THR A 193 -8.90 22.75 -18.27
N LEU A 194 -8.54 21.79 -19.13
CA LEU A 194 -7.37 20.93 -18.89
C LEU A 194 -6.07 21.73 -18.99
N THR A 195 -5.06 21.34 -18.21
CA THR A 195 -3.70 21.89 -18.35
C THR A 195 -3.04 21.37 -19.63
N ASP A 196 -1.97 22.05 -20.07
CA ASP A 196 -1.17 21.66 -21.24
C ASP A 196 -0.45 20.30 -21.06
N ASP A 197 -0.49 19.72 -19.86
CA ASP A 197 0.08 18.40 -19.57
C ASP A 197 -0.77 17.25 -20.13
N PHE A 198 -2.02 17.52 -20.54
CA PHE A 198 -2.97 16.52 -21.03
C PHE A 198 -3.61 16.95 -22.35
N ASP A 199 -3.43 16.14 -23.40
CA ASP A 199 -4.07 16.40 -24.70
C ASP A 199 -5.60 16.29 -24.63
N ASN A 200 -6.11 15.45 -23.71
CA ASN A 200 -7.54 15.23 -23.52
C ASN A 200 -7.84 14.60 -22.14
N ILE A 201 -9.14 14.49 -21.82
CA ILE A 201 -9.60 13.95 -20.53
C ILE A 201 -9.20 12.49 -20.30
N THR A 202 -9.04 11.70 -21.36
CA THR A 202 -8.64 10.29 -21.25
C THR A 202 -7.23 10.18 -20.72
N ASP A 203 -6.31 11.05 -21.16
CA ASP A 203 -4.94 11.06 -20.68
C ASP A 203 -4.86 11.44 -19.19
N ALA A 204 -5.66 12.42 -18.77
CA ALA A 204 -5.80 12.77 -17.35
C ALA A 204 -6.36 11.60 -16.51
N LYS A 205 -7.38 10.89 -17.03
CA LYS A 205 -7.96 9.70 -16.39
C LYS A 205 -6.94 8.55 -16.25
N VAL A 206 -6.13 8.31 -17.29
CA VAL A 206 -5.04 7.31 -17.22
C VAL A 206 -4.01 7.72 -16.17
N ALA A 207 -3.61 9.00 -16.16
CA ALA A 207 -2.62 9.50 -15.21
C ALA A 207 -3.06 9.36 -13.75
N VAL A 208 -4.34 9.65 -13.44
CA VAL A 208 -4.85 9.48 -12.07
C VAL A 208 -4.92 8.02 -11.65
N ILE A 209 -5.27 7.09 -12.56
CA ILE A 209 -5.26 5.65 -12.25
C ILE A 209 -3.84 5.18 -11.92
N LEU A 210 -2.86 5.53 -12.76
CA LEU A 210 -1.46 5.15 -12.49
C LEU A 210 -0.95 5.73 -11.17
N LYS A 211 -1.33 6.97 -10.86
CA LYS A 211 -0.99 7.60 -9.58
C LYS A 211 -1.66 6.91 -8.39
N TYR A 212 -2.93 6.52 -8.55
CA TYR A 212 -3.66 5.77 -7.54
C TYR A 212 -2.99 4.42 -7.26
N ASP A 213 -2.67 3.66 -8.30
CA ASP A 213 -2.05 2.34 -8.17
C ASP A 213 -0.68 2.44 -7.51
N GLN A 214 0.13 3.42 -7.91
CA GLN A 214 1.42 3.67 -7.29
C GLN A 214 1.30 3.98 -5.78
N ASP A 215 0.37 4.85 -5.39
CA ASP A 215 0.14 5.18 -3.97
C ASP A 215 -0.35 3.96 -3.19
N LYS A 216 -1.30 3.19 -3.77
CA LYS A 216 -1.83 1.97 -3.15
C LYS A 216 -0.72 0.95 -2.92
N LEU A 217 0.10 0.68 -3.93
CA LEU A 217 1.24 -0.25 -3.83
C LEU A 217 2.23 0.21 -2.75
N LEU A 218 2.58 1.49 -2.70
CA LEU A 218 3.48 2.03 -1.68
C LEU A 218 2.90 1.90 -0.26
N ARG A 219 1.60 2.18 -0.08
CA ARG A 219 0.91 2.07 1.21
C ARG A 219 0.83 0.62 1.68
N VAL A 220 0.43 -0.30 0.80
CA VAL A 220 0.35 -1.75 1.11
C VAL A 220 1.75 -2.29 1.41
N ALA A 221 2.75 -1.96 0.59
CA ALA A 221 4.13 -2.37 0.84
C ALA A 221 4.63 -1.87 2.20
N LYS A 222 4.37 -0.60 2.55
CA LYS A 222 4.73 -0.04 3.86
C LYS A 222 4.03 -0.80 5.00
N TYR A 223 2.72 -1.00 4.90
CA TYR A 223 1.92 -1.73 5.88
C TYR A 223 2.45 -3.16 6.10
N ASN A 224 2.69 -3.90 5.02
CA ASN A 224 3.20 -5.27 5.09
C ASN A 224 4.57 -5.35 5.76
N HIS A 225 5.48 -4.43 5.42
CA HIS A 225 6.77 -4.33 6.09
C HIS A 225 6.62 -4.07 7.59
N GLU A 226 5.74 -3.15 7.98
CA GLU A 226 5.47 -2.83 9.39
C GLU A 226 4.81 -4.00 10.13
N LEU A 227 3.94 -4.77 9.46
CA LEU A 227 3.25 -5.93 10.02
C LEU A 227 4.25 -7.03 10.39
N VAL A 228 5.09 -7.41 9.44
CA VAL A 228 6.15 -8.43 9.62
C VAL A 228 7.14 -8.00 10.72
N ILE A 229 7.56 -6.74 10.74
CA ILE A 229 8.44 -6.19 11.79
C ILE A 229 7.74 -6.21 13.16
N THR A 230 6.45 -5.89 13.21
CA THR A 230 5.67 -5.85 14.45
C THR A 230 5.48 -7.24 15.04
N ALA A 231 5.18 -8.24 14.20
CA ALA A 231 5.10 -9.64 14.60
C ALA A 231 6.43 -10.12 15.21
N ALA A 232 7.57 -9.85 14.55
CA ALA A 232 8.89 -10.20 15.08
C ALA A 232 9.15 -9.56 16.45
N ARG A 233 8.79 -8.28 16.62
CA ARG A 233 8.95 -7.57 17.90
C ARG A 233 8.06 -8.15 19.01
N ARG A 234 6.83 -8.57 18.71
CA ARG A 234 5.92 -9.23 19.66
C ARG A 234 6.48 -10.58 20.12
N ARG A 235 6.96 -11.41 19.19
CA ARG A 235 7.67 -12.68 19.50
C ARG A 235 8.87 -12.44 20.42
N ILE A 236 9.77 -11.53 20.05
CA ILE A 236 10.98 -11.20 20.83
C ILE A 236 10.64 -10.70 22.23
N ARG A 237 9.60 -9.87 22.39
CA ARG A 237 9.16 -9.39 23.70
C ARG A 237 8.70 -10.54 24.60
N LYS A 238 7.94 -11.49 24.06
CA LYS A 238 7.48 -12.68 24.81
C LYS A 238 8.68 -13.51 25.26
N TRP A 239 9.65 -13.75 24.38
CA TRP A 239 10.90 -14.44 24.75
C TRP A 239 11.74 -13.65 25.77
N ALA A 240 11.71 -12.32 25.74
CA ALA A 240 12.38 -11.50 26.75
C ALA A 240 11.72 -11.66 28.14
N SER A 241 10.39 -11.79 28.18
CA SER A 241 9.62 -12.06 29.40
C SER A 241 9.92 -13.46 29.95
N ASP A 242 9.82 -14.48 29.09
CA ASP A 242 9.83 -15.88 29.49
C ASP A 242 11.27 -16.39 29.73
N GLY A 243 12.26 -15.80 29.06
CA GLY A 243 13.65 -16.26 29.06
C GLY A 243 13.92 -17.23 27.92
N THR A 244 15.13 -17.79 27.89
CA THR A 244 15.51 -18.74 26.84
C THR A 244 14.84 -20.10 27.04
N GLU A 245 14.15 -20.56 26.01
CA GLU A 245 13.63 -21.92 25.88
C GLU A 245 14.35 -22.66 24.74
N SER A 246 14.33 -24.00 24.77
CA SER A 246 14.88 -24.81 23.67
C SER A 246 14.08 -24.66 22.37
N THR A 247 12.81 -24.31 22.48
CA THR A 247 11.87 -24.12 21.37
C THR A 247 11.04 -22.88 21.68
N PRO A 248 11.51 -21.69 21.26
CA PRO A 248 10.84 -20.44 21.57
C PRO A 248 9.38 -20.46 21.12
N ARG A 249 8.47 -20.20 22.05
CA ARG A 249 7.03 -20.17 21.77
C ARG A 249 6.68 -19.05 20.77
N VAL A 250 5.90 -19.37 19.75
CA VAL A 250 5.25 -18.40 18.86
C VAL A 250 3.75 -18.53 19.08
N ASP A 251 3.11 -17.45 19.51
CA ASP A 251 1.65 -17.46 19.72
C ASP A 251 0.93 -17.32 18.37
N GLU A 252 -0.29 -17.86 18.27
CA GLU A 252 -1.09 -17.80 17.04
C GLU A 252 -1.28 -16.36 16.54
N ASP A 253 -1.50 -15.40 17.44
CA ASP A 253 -1.65 -13.97 17.10
C ASP A 253 -0.36 -13.31 16.54
N ASP A 254 0.80 -13.98 16.63
CA ASP A 254 2.08 -13.51 16.09
C ASP A 254 2.50 -14.28 14.82
N LEU A 255 1.66 -15.21 14.36
CA LEU A 255 1.79 -15.79 13.03
C LEU A 255 1.33 -14.74 12.03
N VAL A 256 2.14 -14.56 10.99
CA VAL A 256 1.80 -13.76 9.82
C VAL A 256 1.96 -14.72 8.67
N ASP A 257 0.90 -14.95 7.93
CA ASP A 257 0.96 -15.78 6.73
C ASP A 257 0.96 -14.91 5.45
N ALA A 258 1.08 -15.56 4.29
CA ALA A 258 1.05 -14.86 3.02
C ALA A 258 -0.31 -14.19 2.74
N VAL A 259 -1.39 -14.67 3.37
CA VAL A 259 -2.75 -14.11 3.21
C VAL A 259 -2.86 -12.80 3.97
N ASP A 260 -2.26 -12.71 5.16
CA ASP A 260 -2.18 -11.47 5.93
C ASP A 260 -1.37 -10.38 5.20
N VAL A 261 -0.42 -10.81 4.36
CA VAL A 261 0.52 -9.96 3.61
C VAL A 261 -0.02 -9.54 2.23
N ASP A 262 -1.23 -9.95 1.84
CA ASP A 262 -1.84 -9.60 0.54
C ASP A 262 -3.20 -8.92 0.76
N TYR A 263 -3.18 -7.75 1.41
CA TYR A 263 -4.39 -6.97 1.62
C TYR A 263 -4.90 -6.43 0.27
N GLU A 264 -5.87 -7.13 -0.31
CA GLU A 264 -6.71 -6.75 -1.46
C GLU A 264 -5.99 -5.82 -2.45
N THR A 265 -5.01 -6.38 -3.16
CA THR A 265 -4.18 -5.70 -4.16
C THR A 265 -4.94 -5.23 -5.38
N THR A 266 -6.28 -5.34 -5.43
CA THR A 266 -7.11 -4.88 -6.54
C THR A 266 -6.74 -3.47 -6.95
N LEU A 267 -6.06 -3.34 -8.08
CA LEU A 267 -5.60 -2.07 -8.59
C LEU A 267 -6.75 -1.35 -9.30
N ALA A 268 -6.68 -0.03 -9.35
CA ALA A 268 -7.54 0.77 -10.20
C ALA A 268 -7.42 0.32 -11.66
N SER A 269 -6.22 -0.05 -12.12
CA SER A 269 -6.00 -0.66 -13.44
C SER A 269 -6.82 -1.93 -13.66
N ASP A 270 -6.96 -2.78 -12.64
CA ASP A 270 -7.68 -4.05 -12.75
C ASP A 270 -9.19 -3.80 -12.84
N CYS A 271 -9.72 -2.90 -12.02
CA CYS A 271 -11.13 -2.51 -12.05
C CYS A 271 -11.52 -1.76 -13.33
N ALA A 272 -10.58 -0.98 -13.87
CA ALA A 272 -10.78 -0.19 -15.08
C ALA A 272 -10.29 -0.92 -16.35
N GLU A 273 -9.94 -2.20 -16.30
CA GLU A 273 -9.27 -2.90 -17.42
C GLU A 273 -10.08 -2.82 -18.74
N ASP A 274 -11.39 -3.02 -18.66
CA ASP A 274 -12.29 -2.89 -19.81
C ASP A 274 -12.38 -1.45 -20.33
N TRP A 275 -12.27 -0.46 -19.44
CA TRP A 275 -12.19 0.95 -19.81
C TRP A 275 -10.82 1.25 -20.44
N PHE A 276 -9.71 0.79 -19.88
CA PHE A 276 -8.36 0.91 -20.43
C PHE A 276 -8.26 0.34 -21.83
N LYS A 277 -8.72 -0.90 -22.04
CA LYS A 277 -8.76 -1.53 -23.37
C LYS A 277 -9.56 -0.70 -24.36
N ARG A 278 -10.64 -0.03 -23.94
CA ARG A 278 -11.42 0.87 -24.80
C ARG A 278 -10.69 2.19 -25.06
N ALA A 279 -10.12 2.80 -24.02
CA ALA A 279 -9.36 4.04 -24.07
C ALA A 279 -8.13 3.90 -24.98
N GLU A 280 -7.30 2.86 -24.82
CA GLU A 280 -6.14 2.60 -25.68
C GLU A 280 -6.53 2.44 -27.16
N ARG A 281 -7.64 1.72 -27.42
CA ARG A 281 -8.18 1.58 -28.79
C ARG A 281 -8.63 2.93 -29.37
N LEU A 282 -9.21 3.79 -28.55
CA LEU A 282 -9.64 5.14 -28.94
C LEU A 282 -8.44 6.05 -29.22
N VAL A 283 -7.46 6.10 -28.31
CA VAL A 283 -6.23 6.89 -28.45
C VAL A 283 -5.45 6.44 -29.69
N THR A 284 -5.29 5.13 -29.90
CA THR A 284 -4.61 4.58 -31.08
C THR A 284 -5.32 4.98 -32.38
N ARG A 285 -6.66 4.95 -32.40
CA ARG A 285 -7.45 5.37 -33.58
C ARG A 285 -7.34 6.88 -33.85
N LEU A 286 -7.36 7.71 -32.82
CA LEU A 286 -7.25 9.17 -32.97
C LEU A 286 -5.86 9.58 -33.48
N ARG A 287 -4.80 8.92 -32.99
CA ARG A 287 -3.43 9.13 -33.49
C ARG A 287 -3.27 8.70 -34.95
N ALA A 288 -3.83 7.56 -35.34
CA ALA A 288 -3.81 7.08 -36.73
C ALA A 288 -4.64 7.94 -37.71
N ALA A 289 -5.67 8.64 -37.23
CA ALA A 289 -6.48 9.55 -38.04
C ALA A 289 -5.84 10.95 -38.21
N SER A 290 -4.84 11.27 -37.37
CA SER A 290 -4.14 12.55 -37.39
C SER A 290 -2.81 12.51 -38.15
N SER A 291 -2.44 11.34 -38.70
CA SER A 291 -1.27 11.08 -39.55
C SER A 291 -1.66 10.88 -41.00
#